data_AF-A0A0B7BQC4-F1
#
_entry.id   AF-A0A0B7BQC4-F1
#
_cell.length_a   1.000
_cell.length_b   1.000
_cell.length_c   1.000
_cell.angle_alpha   90.00
_cell.angle_beta   90.00
_cell.angle_gamma   90.00
#
_symmetry.space_group_name_H-M   'P 1'
#
loop_
_entity.id
_entity.type
_entity.pdbx_description
1 polymer ?
#
loop_
_entity_poly.entity_id
_entity_poly.type
_entity_poly.pdbx_seq_one_letter_code
_entity_poly.pdbx_strand_id
1 'polypeptide(L)'
;MVAAATHSLCEAANAMVQGHASEERLIASAKEVAGSTAHLLMACKVKADPGSKAMMRLQSAGNAVKRATEALVRAAQQTKEHNDDESSLTVNKRMVEGIAEEIQAQEEILRKEVELTNARKRLMRIRQDRYKDKPQDDNSPSSSFS
;
A
#
# COMPACT_ATOMS: atom_id res chain seq x y z
N MET A 1 22.53 -29.80 10.43
CA MET A 1 21.82 -29.45 9.18
C MET A 1 20.35 -29.19 9.41
N VAL A 2 19.54 -30.17 9.85
CA VAL A 2 18.10 -29.96 10.14
C VAL A 2 17.85 -28.82 11.14
N ALA A 3 18.59 -28.79 12.25
CA ALA A 3 18.45 -27.73 13.26
C ALA A 3 18.71 -26.31 12.70
N ALA A 4 19.67 -26.17 11.79
CA ALA A 4 19.97 -24.89 11.14
C ALA A 4 18.84 -24.49 10.18
N ALA A 5 18.37 -25.43 9.35
CA ALA A 5 17.24 -25.17 8.44
C ALA A 5 15.96 -24.77 9.19
N THR A 6 15.66 -25.42 10.32
CA THR A 6 14.51 -25.06 11.16
C THR A 6 14.67 -23.70 11.83
N HIS A 7 15.90 -23.32 12.20
CA HIS A 7 16.19 -22.00 12.75
C HIS A 7 15.99 -20.91 11.70
N SER A 8 16.55 -21.10 10.49
CA SER A 8 16.35 -20.19 9.36
C SER A 8 14.87 -20.05 8.99
N LEU A 9 14.08 -21.13 9.06
CA LEU A 9 12.63 -21.07 8.84
C LEU A 9 11.93 -20.22 9.91
N CYS A 10 12.34 -20.34 11.17
CA CYS A 10 11.77 -19.55 12.26
C CYS A 10 12.10 -18.06 12.11
N GLU A 11 13.34 -17.73 11.75
CA GLU A 11 13.75 -16.35 11.46
C GLU A 11 12.98 -15.78 10.27
N ALA A 12 12.86 -16.54 9.17
CA ALA A 12 12.11 -16.12 7.99
C ALA A 12 10.62 -15.90 8.30
N ALA A 13 10.01 -16.77 9.12
CA ALA A 13 8.63 -16.61 9.56
C ALA A 13 8.45 -15.37 10.44
N ASN A 14 9.33 -15.15 11.41
CA ASN A 14 9.28 -13.97 12.27
C ASN A 14 9.46 -12.68 11.47
N ALA A 15 10.43 -12.64 10.55
CA ALA A 15 10.67 -11.50 9.70
C ALA A 15 9.50 -11.23 8.73
N MET A 16 8.83 -12.28 8.24
CA MET A 16 7.65 -12.13 7.38
C MET A 16 6.44 -11.57 8.15
N VAL A 17 6.20 -12.00 9.39
CA VAL A 17 5.15 -11.43 10.25
C VAL A 17 5.41 -9.95 10.55
N GLN A 18 6.68 -9.56 10.63
CA GLN A 18 7.11 -8.17 10.80
C GLN A 18 7.14 -7.36 9.49
N GLY A 19 6.87 -7.98 8.33
CA GLY A 19 6.94 -7.32 7.01
C GLY A 19 8.35 -7.07 6.47
N HIS A 20 9.37 -7.71 7.06
CA HIS A 20 10.78 -7.52 6.71
C HIS A 20 11.39 -8.63 5.84
N ALA A 21 10.64 -9.70 5.54
CA ALA A 21 11.11 -10.80 4.68
C ALA A 21 10.13 -11.10 3.54
N SER A 22 10.68 -11.52 2.40
CA SER A 22 9.89 -11.97 1.26
C SER A 22 9.34 -13.38 1.46
N GLU A 23 8.17 -13.65 0.87
CA GLU A 23 7.56 -14.98 0.87
C GLU A 23 8.47 -16.02 0.21
N GLU A 24 9.30 -15.62 -0.75
CA GLU A 24 10.31 -16.47 -1.38
C GLU A 24 11.33 -17.00 -0.36
N ARG A 25 11.77 -16.16 0.58
CA ARG A 25 12.69 -16.57 1.64
C ARG A 25 12.03 -17.59 2.55
N LEU A 26 10.76 -17.38 2.93
CA LEU A 26 10.00 -18.35 3.71
C LEU A 26 9.85 -19.69 2.97
N ILE A 27 9.46 -19.64 1.69
CA ILE A 27 9.27 -20.82 0.84
C ILE A 27 10.59 -21.59 0.70
N ALA A 28 11.71 -20.89 0.48
CA ALA A 28 13.03 -21.50 0.36
C ALA A 28 13.43 -22.23 1.65
N SER A 29 13.31 -21.56 2.81
CA SER A 29 13.61 -22.17 4.11
C SER A 29 12.70 -23.36 4.44
N ALA A 30 11.42 -23.31 4.06
CA ALA A 30 10.48 -24.42 4.26
C ALA A 30 10.85 -25.65 3.42
N LYS A 31 11.24 -25.45 2.16
CA LYS A 31 11.74 -26.52 1.28
C LYS A 31 13.04 -27.11 1.80
N GLU A 32 13.94 -26.28 2.32
CA GLU A 32 15.20 -26.72 2.92
C GLU A 32 14.98 -27.60 4.16
N VAL A 33 14.01 -27.25 5.02
CA VAL A 33 13.60 -28.08 6.18
C VAL A 33 13.07 -29.44 5.70
N ALA A 34 12.22 -29.45 4.67
CA ALA A 34 11.69 -30.70 4.11
C ALA A 34 12.81 -31.59 3.54
N GLY A 35 13.72 -31.02 2.75
CA GLY A 35 14.85 -31.73 2.17
C GLY A 35 15.83 -32.26 3.22
N SER A 36 16.18 -31.44 4.21
CA SER A 36 17.07 -31.83 5.30
C SER A 36 16.46 -32.96 6.16
N THR A 37 15.14 -32.91 6.38
CA THR A 37 14.41 -33.97 7.10
C THR A 37 14.37 -35.25 6.30
N ALA A 38 14.14 -35.19 4.98
CA ALA A 38 14.16 -36.36 4.11
C ALA A 38 15.54 -37.03 4.09
N HIS A 39 16.63 -36.25 3.97
CA HIS A 39 17.99 -36.78 4.05
C HIS A 39 18.27 -37.46 5.40
N LEU A 40 17.81 -36.87 6.52
CA LEU A 40 17.95 -37.50 7.83
C LEU A 40 17.20 -38.83 7.89
N LEU A 41 15.96 -38.90 7.40
CA LEU A 41 15.18 -40.14 7.36
C LEU A 41 15.87 -41.22 6.53
N MET A 42 16.40 -40.85 5.36
CA MET A 42 17.16 -41.77 4.50
C MET A 42 18.40 -42.27 5.23
N ALA A 43 19.17 -41.38 5.87
CA ALA A 43 20.36 -41.76 6.63
C ALA A 43 20.03 -42.69 7.82
N CYS A 44 18.92 -42.44 8.51
CA CYS A 44 18.44 -43.30 9.58
C CYS A 44 17.98 -44.67 9.07
N LYS A 45 17.34 -44.72 7.89
CA LYS A 45 16.85 -45.97 7.28
C LYS A 45 17.96 -46.95 6.93
N VAL A 46 19.16 -46.48 6.62
CA VAL A 46 20.31 -47.33 6.26
C VAL A 46 20.89 -48.05 7.48
N LYS A 47 20.69 -47.53 8.70
CA LYS A 47 21.26 -48.08 9.94
C LYS A 47 20.21 -48.65 10.91
N ALA A 48 18.93 -48.37 10.70
CA ALA A 48 17.84 -48.79 11.58
C ALA A 48 17.01 -49.93 10.96
N ASP A 49 16.49 -50.81 11.81
CA ASP A 49 15.50 -51.82 11.40
C ASP A 49 14.21 -51.11 10.92
N PRO A 50 13.79 -51.31 9.65
CA PRO A 50 12.57 -50.71 9.11
C PRO A 50 11.30 -51.06 9.89
N GLY A 51 11.28 -52.21 10.58
CA GLY A 51 10.14 -52.67 11.39
C GLY A 51 10.12 -52.10 12.81
N SER A 52 11.17 -51.40 13.23
CA SER A 52 11.26 -50.86 14.59
C SER A 52 10.19 -49.80 14.85
N LYS A 53 9.56 -49.85 16.05
CA LYS A 53 8.65 -48.81 16.53
C LYS A 53 9.28 -47.41 16.47
N ALA A 54 10.58 -47.29 16.69
CA ALA A 54 11.29 -46.01 16.60
C ALA A 54 11.34 -45.48 15.16
N MET A 55 11.63 -46.36 14.20
CA MET A 55 11.67 -46.01 12.77
C MET A 55 10.30 -45.65 12.22
N MET A 56 9.26 -46.40 12.60
CA MET A 56 7.86 -46.08 12.25
C MET A 56 7.42 -44.72 12.79
N ARG A 57 7.74 -44.40 14.05
CA ARG A 57 7.47 -43.07 14.63
C ARG A 57 8.23 -41.97 13.89
N LEU A 58 9.50 -42.20 13.58
CA LEU A 58 10.34 -41.25 12.86
C LEU A 58 9.82 -40.97 11.44
N GLN A 59 9.41 -42.01 10.71
CA GLN A 59 8.79 -41.90 9.38
C GLN A 59 7.48 -41.10 9.44
N SER A 60 6.63 -41.36 10.44
CA SER A 60 5.39 -40.62 10.64
C SER A 60 5.66 -39.13 10.93
N ALA A 61 6.63 -38.85 11.80
CA ALA A 61 7.04 -37.48 12.12
C ALA A 61 7.61 -36.76 10.88
N GLY A 62 8.49 -37.42 10.13
CA GLY A 62 9.04 -36.88 8.89
C GLY A 62 7.99 -36.58 7.83
N ASN A 63 7.00 -37.46 7.67
CA ASN A 63 5.86 -37.24 6.79
C ASN A 63 4.99 -36.06 7.27
N ALA A 64 4.82 -35.88 8.58
CA ALA A 64 4.12 -34.72 9.13
C ALA A 64 4.87 -33.41 8.83
N VAL A 65 6.20 -33.40 8.99
CA VAL A 65 7.04 -32.24 8.64
C VAL A 65 6.90 -31.90 7.15
N LYS A 66 6.98 -32.90 6.26
CA LYS A 66 6.78 -32.70 4.82
C LYS A 66 5.42 -32.07 4.50
N ARG A 67 4.34 -32.60 5.09
CA ARG A 67 2.99 -32.03 4.86
C ARG A 67 2.88 -30.61 5.38
N ALA A 68 3.46 -30.31 6.54
CA ALA A 68 3.43 -28.99 7.14
C ALA A 68 4.20 -27.96 6.29
N THR A 69 5.39 -28.31 5.78
CA THR A 69 6.16 -27.42 4.90
C THR A 69 5.49 -27.22 3.54
N GLU A 70 4.87 -28.26 2.96
CA GLU A 70 4.07 -28.11 1.74
C GLU A 70 2.83 -27.23 1.94
N ALA A 71 2.13 -27.38 3.06
CA ALA A 71 1.01 -26.52 3.41
C ALA A 71 1.45 -25.06 3.57
N LEU A 72 2.59 -24.82 4.21
CA LEU A 72 3.18 -23.48 4.35
C LEU A 72 3.50 -22.87 2.98
N VAL A 73 4.14 -23.64 2.08
CA VAL A 73 4.46 -23.16 0.73
C VAL A 73 3.19 -22.81 -0.05
N ARG A 74 2.16 -23.65 0.02
CA ARG A 74 0.87 -23.37 -0.63
C ARG A 74 0.23 -22.10 -0.07
N ALA A 75 0.23 -21.91 1.25
CA ALA A 75 -0.31 -20.72 1.88
C ALA A 75 0.46 -19.46 1.43
N ALA A 76 1.79 -19.50 1.43
CA ALA A 76 2.63 -18.40 0.98
C ALA A 76 2.44 -18.08 -0.52
N GLN A 77 2.17 -19.08 -1.35
CA GLN A 77 1.86 -18.88 -2.77
C GLN A 77 0.47 -18.30 -3.00
N GLN A 78 -0.54 -18.74 -2.23
CA GLN A 78 -1.89 -18.20 -2.30
C GLN A 78 -1.94 -16.71 -1.89
N THR A 79 -1.13 -16.30 -0.92
CA THR A 79 -1.00 -14.87 -0.55
C THR A 79 -0.49 -14.01 -1.71
N LYS A 80 0.44 -14.53 -2.54
CA LYS A 80 0.88 -13.84 -3.76
C LYS A 80 -0.26 -13.68 -4.77
N GLU A 81 -0.97 -14.77 -5.07
CA GLU A 81 -2.06 -14.76 -6.04
C GLU A 81 -3.21 -13.83 -5.61
N HIS A 82 -3.56 -13.83 -4.31
CA HIS A 82 -4.56 -12.90 -3.76
C HIS A 82 -4.12 -11.43 -3.82
N ASN A 83 -2.86 -11.13 -3.53
CA ASN A 83 -2.33 -9.76 -3.63
C ASN A 83 -2.32 -9.26 -5.09
N ASP A 84 -2.05 -10.13 -6.05
CA ASP A 84 -2.07 -9.77 -7.48
C ASP A 84 -3.51 -9.47 -7.95
N ASP A 85 -4.51 -10.24 -7.53
CA ASP A 85 -5.92 -9.95 -7.81
C ASP A 85 -6.44 -8.68 -7.10
N GLU A 86 -6.01 -8.43 -5.86
CA GLU A 86 -6.36 -7.22 -5.11
C GLU A 86 -5.70 -5.97 -5.72
N SER A 87 -4.50 -6.09 -6.29
CA SER A 87 -3.81 -4.99 -6.96
C SER A 87 -4.61 -4.45 -8.17
N SER A 88 -5.29 -5.32 -8.93
CA SER A 88 -6.19 -4.93 -10.02
C SER A 88 -7.43 -4.15 -9.54
N LEU A 89 -7.96 -4.49 -8.37
CA LEU A 89 -9.06 -3.77 -7.72
C LEU A 89 -8.59 -2.40 -7.17
N THR A 90 -7.36 -2.31 -6.65
CA THR A 90 -6.79 -1.02 -6.18
C THR A 90 -6.51 -0.03 -7.30
N VAL A 91 -6.20 -0.48 -8.53
CA VAL A 91 -6.01 0.40 -9.70
C VAL A 91 -7.31 1.12 -10.06
N ASN A 92 -8.44 0.41 -10.03
CA ASN A 92 -9.76 1.02 -10.27
C ASN A 92 -10.14 2.02 -9.16
N LYS A 93 -9.79 1.73 -7.90
CA LYS A 93 -10.01 2.65 -6.78
C LYS A 93 -9.16 3.93 -6.86
N ARG A 94 -7.88 3.81 -7.22
CA ARG A 94 -6.98 4.96 -7.45
C ARG A 94 -7.45 5.85 -8.60
N MET A 95 -8.05 5.27 -9.65
CA MET A 95 -8.61 6.03 -10.76
C MET A 95 -9.81 6.90 -10.32
N VAL A 96 -10.68 6.38 -9.45
CA VAL A 96 -11.82 7.13 -8.89
C VAL A 96 -11.37 8.18 -7.87
N GLU A 97 -10.33 7.89 -7.07
CA GLU A 97 -9.71 8.88 -6.18
C GLU A 97 -9.09 10.05 -6.97
N GLY A 98 -8.46 9.80 -8.12
CA GLY A 98 -7.94 10.86 -9.00
C GLY A 98 -9.04 11.76 -9.58
N ILE A 99 -10.20 11.19 -9.94
CA ILE A 99 -11.37 11.96 -10.39
C ILE A 99 -11.92 12.84 -9.26
N ALA A 100 -11.96 12.33 -8.02
CA ALA A 100 -12.42 13.11 -6.87
C ALA A 100 -11.47 14.29 -6.56
N GLU A 101 -10.17 14.08 -6.66
CA GLU A 101 -9.16 15.13 -6.46
C GLU A 101 -9.24 16.21 -7.56
N GLU A 102 -9.47 15.82 -8.81
CA GLU A 102 -9.67 16.75 -9.92
C GLU A 102 -10.94 17.60 -9.73
N ILE A 103 -12.05 16.99 -9.30
CA ILE A 103 -13.30 17.71 -9.00
C ILE A 103 -13.09 18.70 -7.84
N GLN A 104 -12.38 18.30 -6.79
CA GLN A 104 -12.09 19.17 -5.65
C GLN A 104 -11.22 20.37 -6.06
N ALA A 105 -10.21 20.15 -6.90
CA ALA A 105 -9.38 21.23 -7.44
C ALA A 105 -10.20 22.21 -8.31
N GLN A 106 -11.12 21.68 -9.14
CA GLN A 106 -12.03 22.51 -9.94
C GLN A 106 -12.99 23.35 -9.06
N GLU A 107 -13.51 22.78 -7.97
CA GLU A 107 -14.35 23.51 -7.00
C GLU A 107 -13.58 24.66 -6.35
N GLU A 108 -12.32 24.42 -5.96
CA GLU A 108 -11.47 25.43 -5.34
C GLU A 108 -11.17 26.60 -6.29
N ILE A 109 -10.96 26.32 -7.58
CA ILE A 109 -10.80 27.34 -8.63
C ILE A 109 -12.05 28.21 -8.70
N LEU A 110 -13.24 27.60 -8.85
CA LEU A 110 -14.51 28.32 -8.96
C LEU A 110 -14.76 29.22 -7.75
N ARG A 111 -14.45 28.74 -6.54
CA ARG A 111 -14.58 29.52 -5.31
C ARG A 111 -13.67 30.75 -5.33
N LYS A 112 -12.39 30.59 -5.71
CA LYS A 112 -11.43 31.69 -5.80
C LYS A 112 -11.83 32.71 -6.87
N GLU A 113 -12.40 32.29 -7.99
CA GLU A 113 -12.91 33.20 -9.02
C GLU A 113 -14.07 34.07 -8.53
N VAL A 114 -14.98 33.49 -7.75
CA VAL A 114 -16.09 34.23 -7.12
C VAL A 114 -15.55 35.25 -6.10
N GLU A 115 -14.63 34.83 -5.24
CA GLU A 115 -13.99 35.72 -4.26
C GLU A 115 -13.25 36.88 -4.95
N LEU A 116 -12.48 36.59 -5.99
CA LEU A 116 -11.78 37.59 -6.80
C LEU A 116 -12.75 38.57 -7.46
N THR A 117 -13.86 38.07 -8.00
CA THR A 117 -14.91 38.91 -8.61
C THR A 117 -15.54 39.84 -7.56
N ASN A 118 -15.80 39.35 -6.35
CA ASN A 118 -16.35 40.15 -5.26
C ASN A 118 -15.37 41.22 -4.78
N ALA A 119 -14.08 40.88 -4.65
CA ALA A 119 -13.03 41.83 -4.31
C ALA A 119 -12.93 42.96 -5.35
N ARG A 120 -12.99 42.61 -6.65
CA ARG A 120 -13.02 43.59 -7.75
C ARG A 120 -14.24 44.52 -7.66
N LYS A 121 -15.44 43.99 -7.40
CA LYS A 121 -16.66 44.80 -7.19
C LYS A 121 -16.52 45.76 -6.01
N ARG A 122 -15.95 45.29 -4.90
CA ARG A 122 -15.69 46.13 -3.72
C ARG A 122 -14.72 47.26 -4.02
N LEU A 123 -13.62 46.97 -4.72
CA LEU A 123 -12.65 47.99 -5.15
C LEU A 123 -13.28 49.03 -6.07
N MET A 124 -14.15 48.61 -6.99
CA MET A 124 -14.88 49.53 -7.87
C MET A 124 -15.81 50.45 -7.08
N ARG A 125 -16.54 49.94 -6.07
CA ARG A 125 -17.38 50.77 -5.19
C ARG A 125 -16.55 51.82 -4.45
N ILE A 126 -15.43 51.40 -3.83
CA ILE A 126 -14.52 52.32 -3.11
C ILE A 126 -14.02 53.44 -4.06
N ARG A 127 -13.68 53.09 -5.30
CA ARG A 127 -13.29 54.10 -6.30
C ARG A 127 -14.44 55.03 -6.65
N GLN A 128 -15.65 54.51 -6.87
CA GLN A 128 -16.82 55.36 -7.18
C GLN A 128 -17.15 56.31 -6.03
N ASP A 129 -17.11 55.85 -4.78
CA ASP A 129 -17.37 56.69 -3.60
C ASP A 129 -16.34 57.82 -3.51
N ARG A 130 -15.06 57.54 -3.76
CA ARG A 130 -13.99 58.57 -3.86
C ARG A 130 -14.26 59.64 -4.93
N TYR A 131 -14.95 59.31 -6.02
CA TYR A 131 -15.30 60.30 -7.06
C TYR A 131 -16.60 61.05 -6.75
N LYS A 132 -17.52 60.47 -5.97
CA LYS A 132 -18.76 61.12 -5.53
C LYS A 132 -18.56 62.11 -4.38
N ASP A 133 -17.57 61.88 -3.51
CA ASP A 133 -17.20 62.80 -2.42
C ASP A 133 -16.40 64.03 -2.87
N LYS A 134 -16.17 64.21 -4.18
CA LYS A 134 -15.72 65.50 -4.71
C LYS A 134 -16.95 66.40 -4.88
N PRO A 135 -17.02 67.57 -4.22
CA PRO A 135 -18.14 68.47 -4.40
C PRO A 135 -18.22 68.91 -5.87
N GLN A 136 -19.44 68.91 -6.43
CA GLN A 136 -19.76 69.66 -7.64
C GLN A 136 -19.50 71.15 -7.34
N ASP A 137 -18.38 71.68 -7.82
CA ASP A 137 -18.30 73.10 -8.17
C ASP A 137 -19.13 73.28 -9.45
N ASP A 138 -20.44 73.46 -9.27
CA ASP A 138 -21.30 74.06 -10.28
C ASP A 138 -21.46 75.54 -9.91
N ASN A 139 -20.81 76.43 -10.64
CA ASN A 139 -21.48 77.68 -11.02
C ASN A 139 -20.96 78.22 -12.35
N SER A 140 -21.94 78.60 -13.18
CA SER A 140 -21.87 78.80 -14.63
C SER A 140 -21.68 80.30 -15.02
N PRO A 141 -22.18 80.83 -16.16
CA PRO A 141 -21.40 81.54 -17.19
C PRO A 141 -21.68 83.07 -17.29
N SER A 142 -20.75 83.89 -17.83
CA SER A 142 -21.05 85.26 -18.35
C SER A 142 -19.82 85.85 -19.04
N SER A 143 -19.78 85.94 -20.38
CA SER A 143 -20.23 87.08 -21.21
C SER A 143 -19.18 88.21 -21.35
N SER A 144 -18.58 88.25 -22.54
CA SER A 144 -18.45 89.41 -23.45
C SER A 144 -17.97 90.79 -22.94
N PHE A 145 -17.04 91.36 -23.74
CA PHE A 145 -16.71 92.78 -23.94
C PHE A 145 -16.03 93.47 -22.74
N SER A 146 -15.02 94.33 -22.90
CA SER A 146 -14.75 95.34 -23.94
C SER A 146 -13.25 95.58 -24.12
#